data_AF-U3CHY0-F1
#
_entry.id   AF-U3CHY0-F1
#
_cell.length_a   1.000
_cell.length_b   1.000
_cell.length_c   1.000
_cell.angle_alpha   90.00
_cell.angle_beta   90.00
_cell.angle_gamma   90.00
#
_symmetry.space_group_name_H-M   'P 1'
#
loop_
_entity.id
_entity.type
_entity.pdbx_description
1 polymer ?
#
loop_
_entity_poly.entity_id
_entity_poly.type
_entity_poly.pdbx_seq_one_letter_code
_entity_poly.pdbx_strand_id
1 'polypeptide(L)'
;MQLKSLMLTAALLASGPLFASEQETITCDSKTPGTVMIENDEIFVIVNDKLIRNSDYWQNFLDGNIQLCTSHVTDMSDLFAKDQYFNQDISRWDTSRVTNMDRMFSGAKRFDQDLTHWDVKRVSRHTDFAKGSGLSEDSLPTFTQ
;
A
#
# COMPACT_ATOMS: atom_id res chain seq x y z
N MET A 1 -39.33 8.76 -31.16
CA MET A 1 -38.86 7.66 -32.02
C MET A 1 -38.02 6.73 -31.16
N GLN A 2 -38.62 5.63 -30.69
CA GLN A 2 -37.90 4.60 -29.95
C GLN A 2 -37.12 3.73 -30.92
N LEU A 3 -35.90 3.34 -30.57
CA LEU A 3 -35.38 2.05 -30.99
C LEU A 3 -34.99 1.24 -29.76
N LYS A 4 -35.72 0.14 -29.59
CA LYS A 4 -35.48 -0.96 -28.67
C LYS A 4 -34.17 -1.65 -29.07
N SER A 5 -33.36 -2.04 -28.09
CA SER A 5 -32.60 -3.28 -28.19
C SER A 5 -32.79 -4.06 -26.88
N LEU A 6 -33.43 -5.22 -27.03
CA LEU A 6 -33.58 -6.24 -25.99
C LEU A 6 -32.22 -6.90 -25.79
N MET A 7 -31.76 -6.97 -24.54
CA MET A 7 -30.99 -8.11 -24.06
C MET A 7 -31.78 -8.72 -22.91
N LEU A 8 -32.51 -9.79 -23.24
CA LEU A 8 -33.12 -10.67 -22.25
C LEU A 8 -32.33 -11.98 -22.33
N THR A 9 -31.50 -12.28 -21.33
CA THR A 9 -31.28 -13.67 -20.91
C THR A 9 -30.60 -13.76 -19.55
N ALA A 10 -31.32 -14.46 -18.66
CA ALA A 10 -30.87 -15.34 -17.60
C ALA A 10 -29.87 -14.79 -16.57
N ALA A 11 -30.42 -14.37 -15.42
CA ALA A 11 -29.75 -14.58 -14.15
C ALA A 11 -29.56 -16.09 -13.95
N LEU A 12 -28.38 -16.61 -14.30
CA LEU A 12 -27.90 -17.85 -13.72
C LEU A 12 -27.36 -17.46 -12.33
N LEU A 13 -27.97 -18.01 -11.28
CA LEU A 13 -27.40 -18.02 -9.94
C LEU A 13 -26.09 -18.82 -10.00
N ALA A 14 -24.99 -18.15 -10.32
CA ALA A 14 -23.68 -18.63 -9.93
C ALA A 14 -23.53 -18.26 -8.45
N SER A 15 -23.88 -19.20 -7.57
CA SER A 15 -23.39 -19.26 -6.20
C SER A 15 -21.88 -19.54 -6.23
N GLY A 16 -21.11 -18.59 -6.76
CA GLY A 16 -19.69 -18.44 -6.48
C GLY A 16 -19.54 -17.32 -5.45
N PRO A 17 -18.48 -17.32 -4.63
CA PRO A 17 -18.22 -16.17 -3.78
C PRO A 17 -18.21 -14.91 -4.65
N LEU A 18 -18.89 -13.85 -4.20
CA LEU A 18 -18.61 -12.50 -4.70
C LEU A 18 -17.09 -12.38 -4.64
N PHE A 19 -16.43 -12.21 -5.79
CA PHE A 19 -15.02 -11.88 -5.80
C PHE A 19 -14.88 -10.58 -5.01
N ALA A 20 -14.46 -10.67 -3.75
CA ALA A 20 -13.80 -9.57 -3.10
C ALA A 20 -12.66 -9.20 -4.05
N SER A 21 -12.59 -7.94 -4.47
CA SER A 21 -11.42 -7.41 -5.16
C SER A 21 -10.21 -7.83 -4.33
N GLU A 22 -9.43 -8.80 -4.81
CA GLU A 22 -8.18 -9.13 -4.14
C GLU A 22 -7.35 -7.84 -4.15
N GLN A 23 -6.89 -7.44 -2.97
CA GLN A 23 -6.15 -6.19 -2.83
C GLN A 23 -4.78 -6.41 -3.46
N GLU A 24 -4.66 -6.07 -4.74
CA GLU A 24 -3.45 -6.38 -5.53
C GLU A 24 -2.33 -5.38 -5.20
N THR A 25 -1.21 -5.93 -4.74
CA THR A 25 0.06 -5.20 -4.62
C THR A 25 0.51 -4.69 -6.00
N ILE A 26 0.90 -3.42 -6.07
CA ILE A 26 1.47 -2.83 -7.29
C ILE A 26 2.98 -2.96 -7.30
N THR A 27 3.50 -3.57 -8.38
CA THR A 27 4.94 -3.75 -8.58
C THR A 27 5.48 -2.92 -9.74
N CYS A 28 6.74 -2.49 -9.61
CA CYS A 28 7.44 -1.69 -10.61
C CYS A 28 8.92 -2.09 -10.76
N ASP A 29 9.24 -3.37 -10.57
CA ASP A 29 10.61 -3.90 -10.63
C ASP A 29 11.36 -3.53 -11.93
N SER A 30 10.63 -3.49 -13.05
CA SER A 30 11.17 -3.16 -14.37
C SER A 30 11.29 -1.66 -14.65
N LYS A 31 10.82 -0.81 -13.74
CA LYS A 31 10.78 0.64 -13.91
C LYS A 31 11.90 1.34 -13.15
N THR A 32 12.23 2.54 -13.58
CA THR A 32 13.33 3.34 -12.99
C THR A 32 12.79 4.25 -11.88
N PRO A 33 13.38 4.24 -10.67
CA PRO A 33 13.04 5.22 -9.63
C PRO A 33 13.15 6.67 -10.12
N GLY A 34 12.17 7.49 -9.76
CA GLY A 34 12.05 8.89 -10.18
C GLY A 34 11.26 9.09 -11.48
N THR A 35 10.81 8.01 -12.11
CA THR A 35 9.85 8.07 -13.22
C THR A 35 8.42 7.83 -12.75
N VAL A 36 7.46 7.98 -13.67
CA VAL A 36 6.04 7.70 -13.43
C VAL A 36 5.59 6.48 -14.23
N MET A 37 4.60 5.77 -13.69
CA MET A 37 3.80 4.79 -14.43
C MET A 37 2.32 5.08 -14.21
N ILE A 38 1.48 4.65 -15.15
CA ILE A 38 0.03 4.73 -15.04
C ILE A 38 -0.50 3.30 -15.00
N GLU A 39 -1.30 3.00 -13.98
CA GLU A 39 -1.94 1.70 -13.78
C GLU A 39 -3.36 1.95 -13.31
N ASN A 40 -4.37 1.38 -13.97
CA ASN A 40 -5.79 1.59 -13.64
C ASN A 40 -6.19 3.08 -13.52
N ASP A 41 -5.75 3.91 -14.46
CA ASP A 41 -5.97 5.37 -14.50
C ASP A 41 -5.40 6.17 -13.31
N GLU A 42 -4.57 5.54 -12.47
CA GLU A 42 -3.86 6.20 -11.37
C GLU A 42 -2.38 6.46 -11.74
N ILE A 43 -1.85 7.59 -11.26
CA ILE A 43 -0.45 7.97 -11.45
C ILE A 43 0.37 7.42 -10.28
N PHE A 44 1.34 6.58 -10.59
CA PHE A 44 2.33 6.07 -9.62
C PHE A 44 3.67 6.74 -9.86
N VAL A 45 4.26 7.29 -8.78
CA VAL A 45 5.68 7.66 -8.77
C VAL A 45 6.49 6.47 -8.26
N ILE A 46 7.49 6.07 -9.03
CA ILE A 46 8.36 4.94 -8.66
C ILE A 46 9.43 5.46 -7.70
N VAL A 47 9.44 4.95 -6.46
CA VAL A 47 10.33 5.43 -5.41
C VAL A 47 11.33 4.36 -4.96
N ASN A 48 12.51 4.81 -4.56
CA ASN A 48 13.50 4.03 -3.82
C ASN A 48 13.70 4.64 -2.42
N ASP A 49 14.65 4.11 -1.64
CA ASP A 49 14.91 4.55 -0.25
C ASP A 49 15.12 6.06 -0.08
N LYS A 50 15.69 6.72 -1.10
CA LYS A 50 15.88 8.18 -1.11
C LYS A 50 14.59 8.91 -1.49
N LEU A 51 13.91 8.45 -2.54
CA LEU A 51 12.76 9.15 -3.12
C LEU A 51 11.48 9.00 -2.29
N ILE A 52 11.31 7.92 -1.53
CA ILE A 52 10.17 7.76 -0.62
C ILE A 52 10.15 8.81 0.50
N ARG A 53 11.31 9.43 0.79
CA ARG A 53 11.47 10.51 1.77
C ARG A 53 11.51 11.90 1.11
N ASN A 54 11.25 12.00 -0.19
CA ASN A 54 11.18 13.28 -0.88
C ASN A 54 9.90 14.03 -0.49
N SER A 55 10.03 15.29 -0.05
CA SER A 55 8.91 16.10 0.43
C SER A 55 7.82 16.32 -0.62
N ASP A 56 8.19 16.50 -1.88
CA ASP A 56 7.24 16.86 -2.93
C ASP A 56 6.37 15.65 -3.30
N TYR A 57 6.97 14.47 -3.40
CA TYR A 57 6.21 13.23 -3.58
C TYR A 57 5.35 12.92 -2.36
N TRP A 58 5.85 13.17 -1.15
CA TRP A 58 5.10 12.93 0.06
C TRP A 58 3.83 13.79 0.15
N GLN A 59 3.93 15.10 -0.14
CA GLN A 59 2.76 15.97 -0.12
C GLN A 59 1.74 15.57 -1.19
N ASN A 60 2.18 15.27 -2.42
CA ASN A 60 1.26 14.82 -3.46
C ASN A 60 0.58 13.48 -3.14
N PHE A 61 1.27 12.57 -2.45
CA PHE A 61 0.67 11.33 -1.95
C PHE A 61 -0.37 11.60 -0.86
N LEU A 62 -0.04 12.45 0.13
CA LEU A 62 -0.96 12.82 1.19
C LEU A 62 -2.20 13.57 0.69
N ASP A 63 -2.07 14.34 -0.39
CA ASP A 63 -3.16 15.05 -1.06
C ASP A 63 -4.01 14.13 -1.97
N GLY A 64 -3.58 12.87 -2.18
CA GLY A 64 -4.26 11.93 -3.07
C GLY A 64 -4.05 12.19 -4.56
N ASN A 65 -3.06 13.02 -4.93
CA ASN A 65 -2.75 13.35 -6.32
C ASN A 65 -1.97 12.23 -7.03
N ILE A 66 -1.21 11.44 -6.27
CA ILE A 66 -0.41 10.32 -6.77
C ILE A 66 -0.46 9.15 -5.81
N GLN A 67 -0.15 7.97 -6.33
CA GLN A 67 0.25 6.79 -5.56
C GLN A 67 1.76 6.60 -5.64
N LEU A 68 2.31 5.79 -4.73
CA LEU A 68 3.73 5.42 -4.72
C LEU A 68 3.89 3.96 -5.09
N CYS A 69 4.81 3.65 -6.00
CA CYS A 69 5.27 2.28 -6.20
C CYS A 69 6.58 2.04 -5.47
N THR A 70 6.58 1.07 -4.56
CA THR A 70 7.64 0.85 -3.56
C THR A 70 8.54 -0.35 -3.83
N SER A 71 8.45 -1.01 -5.00
CA SER A 71 9.27 -2.20 -5.33
C SER A 71 10.79 -1.99 -5.28
N HIS A 72 11.27 -0.74 -5.21
CA HIS A 72 12.69 -0.41 -5.08
C HIS A 72 13.08 0.11 -3.69
N VAL A 73 12.20 -0.01 -2.69
CA VAL A 73 12.44 0.40 -1.31
C VAL A 73 12.90 -0.81 -0.49
N THR A 74 14.00 -0.65 0.22
CA THR A 74 14.57 -1.63 1.15
C THR A 74 14.54 -1.17 2.61
N ASP A 75 14.41 0.13 2.85
CA ASP A 75 14.35 0.75 4.17
C ASP A 75 13.11 1.65 4.32
N MET A 76 12.14 1.14 5.07
CA MET A 76 10.92 1.83 5.48
C MET A 76 10.96 2.30 6.94
N SER A 77 12.14 2.32 7.58
CA SER A 77 12.27 2.78 8.96
C SER A 77 11.85 4.24 9.09
N ASP A 78 11.15 4.51 10.20
CA ASP A 78 10.66 5.82 10.61
C ASP A 78 9.72 6.57 9.61
N LEU A 79 9.27 5.96 8.51
CA LEU A 79 8.51 6.67 7.47
C LEU A 79 7.28 7.43 8.00
N PHE A 80 6.59 6.89 8.99
CA PHE A 80 5.41 7.50 9.61
C PHE A 80 5.59 7.74 11.12
N ALA A 81 6.83 7.70 11.61
CA ALA A 81 7.09 7.84 13.03
C ALA A 81 6.59 9.20 13.54
N LYS A 82 5.73 9.16 14.56
CA LYS A 82 5.09 10.31 15.23
C LYS A 82 4.12 11.12 14.36
N ASP A 83 3.79 10.67 13.15
CA ASP A 83 2.72 11.29 12.38
C ASP A 83 1.36 10.86 12.97
N GLN A 84 0.84 11.66 13.89
CA GLN A 84 -0.37 11.34 14.63
C GLN A 84 -1.63 11.34 13.76
N TYR A 85 -1.54 11.86 12.53
CA TYR A 85 -2.69 12.06 11.65
C TYR A 85 -2.67 11.19 10.39
N PHE A 86 -1.53 10.57 10.07
CA PHE A 86 -1.42 9.67 8.94
C PHE A 86 -2.44 8.52 9.01
N ASN A 87 -3.24 8.38 7.95
CA ASN A 87 -4.11 7.22 7.71
C ASN A 87 -4.42 7.01 6.22
N GLN A 88 -3.46 7.32 5.34
CA GLN A 88 -3.65 7.07 3.89
C GLN A 88 -3.57 5.57 3.59
N ASP A 89 -4.30 5.13 2.58
CA ASP A 89 -4.26 3.75 2.11
C ASP A 89 -2.87 3.42 1.54
N ILE A 90 -2.23 2.41 2.14
CA ILE A 90 -0.94 1.86 1.72
C ILE A 90 -1.02 0.34 1.50
N SER A 91 -2.23 -0.21 1.38
CA SER A 91 -2.47 -1.63 1.16
C SER A 91 -1.78 -2.14 -0.12
N ARG A 92 -1.63 -1.29 -1.14
CA ARG A 92 -1.05 -1.69 -2.43
C ARG A 92 0.48 -1.58 -2.49
N TRP A 93 1.13 -1.20 -1.40
CA TRP A 93 2.59 -1.10 -1.34
C TRP A 93 3.24 -2.48 -1.44
N ASP A 94 4.31 -2.55 -2.22
CA ASP A 94 5.18 -3.72 -2.31
C ASP A 94 6.24 -3.64 -1.20
N THR A 95 6.17 -4.57 -0.25
CA THR A 95 7.14 -4.71 0.85
C THR A 95 8.11 -5.87 0.67
N SER A 96 8.02 -6.60 -0.45
CA SER A 96 8.74 -7.87 -0.68
C SER A 96 10.26 -7.75 -0.66
N ARG A 97 10.80 -6.53 -0.81
CA ARG A 97 12.24 -6.21 -0.75
C ARG A 97 12.66 -5.49 0.52
N VAL A 98 11.73 -5.12 1.39
CA VAL A 98 12.01 -4.35 2.60
C VAL A 98 12.74 -5.22 3.61
N THR A 99 13.81 -4.67 4.18
CA THR A 99 14.64 -5.34 5.19
C THR A 99 14.58 -4.65 6.55
N ASN A 100 14.22 -3.36 6.57
CA ASN A 100 14.15 -2.54 7.77
C ASN A 100 12.81 -1.78 7.84
N MET A 101 12.06 -2.04 8.91
CA MET A 101 10.80 -1.40 9.29
C MET A 101 10.83 -0.88 10.74
N ASP A 102 12.02 -0.67 11.32
CA ASP A 102 12.14 -0.13 12.68
C ASP A 102 11.30 1.14 12.84
N ARG A 103 10.43 1.17 13.87
CA ARG A 103 9.59 2.31 14.24
C ARG A 103 8.70 2.89 13.12
N MET A 104 8.44 2.15 12.04
CA MET A 104 7.74 2.64 10.85
C MET A 104 6.46 3.42 11.18
N PHE A 105 5.64 2.91 12.11
CA PHE A 105 4.39 3.53 12.58
C PHE A 105 4.45 3.97 14.05
N SER A 106 5.63 4.04 14.66
CA SER A 106 5.76 4.38 16.08
C SER A 106 5.12 5.73 16.40
N GLY A 107 4.03 5.74 17.16
CA GLY A 107 3.27 6.95 17.50
C GLY A 107 2.30 7.45 16.43
N ALA A 108 2.04 6.69 15.36
CA ALA A 108 1.05 6.99 14.33
C ALA A 108 -0.37 6.67 14.80
N LYS A 109 -0.89 7.52 15.70
CA LYS A 109 -2.09 7.22 16.52
C LYS A 109 -3.38 6.95 15.74
N ARG A 110 -3.51 7.53 14.54
CA ARG A 110 -4.70 7.35 13.69
C ARG A 110 -4.57 6.25 12.65
N PHE A 111 -3.39 5.65 12.52
CA PHE A 111 -3.14 4.65 11.51
C PHE A 111 -3.72 3.29 11.95
N ASP A 112 -4.72 2.80 11.23
CA ASP A 112 -5.52 1.61 11.57
C ASP A 112 -5.78 0.67 10.38
N GLN A 113 -4.97 0.75 9.32
CA GLN A 113 -5.08 -0.07 8.12
C GLN A 113 -4.74 -1.55 8.37
N ASP A 114 -5.34 -2.45 7.60
CA ASP A 114 -4.97 -3.88 7.56
C ASP A 114 -3.67 -4.07 6.76
N LEU A 115 -2.65 -4.64 7.41
CA LEU A 115 -1.34 -4.92 6.83
C LEU A 115 -1.04 -6.43 6.77
N THR A 116 -2.02 -7.30 7.06
CA THR A 116 -1.81 -8.75 7.16
C THR A 116 -1.31 -9.39 5.87
N HIS A 117 -1.56 -8.77 4.73
CA HIS A 117 -1.15 -9.23 3.39
C HIS A 117 0.27 -8.78 2.98
N TRP A 118 0.92 -7.90 3.74
CA TRP A 118 2.28 -7.44 3.40
C TRP A 118 3.30 -8.59 3.42
N ASP A 119 4.08 -8.73 2.35
CA ASP A 119 5.21 -9.67 2.32
C ASP A 119 6.37 -9.11 3.13
N VAL A 120 6.52 -9.60 4.35
CA VAL A 120 7.58 -9.19 5.29
C VAL A 120 8.67 -10.24 5.48
N LYS A 121 8.77 -11.24 4.58
CA LYS A 121 9.72 -12.36 4.73
C LYS A 121 11.19 -11.95 4.75
N ARG A 122 11.53 -10.76 4.25
CA ARG A 122 12.91 -10.23 4.21
C ARG A 122 13.20 -9.24 5.34
N VAL A 123 12.20 -8.89 6.14
CA VAL A 123 12.35 -7.92 7.21
C VAL A 123 13.12 -8.56 8.36
N SER A 124 14.27 -8.00 8.69
CA SER A 124 15.12 -8.45 9.81
C SER A 124 15.17 -7.45 10.97
N ARG A 125 14.63 -6.24 10.75
CA ARG A 125 14.57 -5.15 11.73
C ARG A 125 13.17 -4.55 11.74
N HIS A 126 12.47 -4.69 12.85
CA HIS A 126 11.08 -4.21 13.04
C HIS A 126 10.81 -3.81 14.50
N THR A 127 11.85 -3.32 15.19
CA THR A 127 11.76 -2.88 16.60
C THR A 127 10.79 -1.72 16.71
N ASP A 128 9.89 -1.78 17.71
CA ASP A 128 8.88 -0.74 17.96
C ASP A 128 8.00 -0.41 16.72
N PHE A 129 7.87 -1.32 15.74
CA PHE A 129 7.17 -1.12 14.45
C PHE A 129 5.86 -0.32 14.57
N ALA A 130 4.97 -0.75 15.48
CA ALA A 130 3.65 -0.15 15.69
C ALA A 130 3.46 0.45 17.10
N LYS A 131 4.53 0.71 17.84
CA LYS A 131 4.43 1.13 19.25
C LYS A 131 3.67 2.46 19.37
N GLY A 132 2.51 2.41 20.04
CA GLY A 132 1.66 3.59 20.23
C GLY A 132 1.00 4.11 18.93
N SER A 133 0.91 3.28 17.90
CA SER A 133 0.05 3.54 16.74
C SER A 133 -1.41 3.14 17.01
N GLY A 134 -2.30 3.35 16.05
CA GLY A 134 -3.68 2.86 16.08
C GLY A 134 -3.85 1.41 15.62
N LEU A 135 -2.78 0.73 15.21
CA LEU A 135 -2.85 -0.63 14.66
C LEU A 135 -3.28 -1.63 15.73
N SER A 136 -4.23 -2.49 15.38
CA SER A 136 -4.62 -3.64 16.19
C SER A 136 -3.68 -4.82 15.93
N GLU A 137 -3.59 -5.77 16.87
CA GLU A 137 -2.77 -6.98 16.69
C GLU A 137 -3.19 -7.80 15.46
N ASP A 138 -4.49 -7.87 15.19
CA ASP A 138 -5.06 -8.61 14.06
C ASP A 138 -4.80 -7.94 12.71
N SER A 139 -4.32 -6.69 12.70
CA SER A 139 -3.99 -5.91 11.50
C SER A 139 -2.49 -5.93 11.17
N LEU A 140 -1.66 -6.60 11.99
CA LEU A 140 -0.21 -6.59 11.81
C LEU A 140 0.26 -7.65 10.80
N PRO A 141 1.34 -7.37 10.03
CA PRO A 141 1.99 -8.41 9.25
C PRO A 141 2.69 -9.41 10.19
N THR A 142 2.82 -10.65 9.74
CA THR A 142 3.52 -11.69 10.51
C THR A 142 5.01 -11.69 10.18
N PHE A 143 5.83 -11.07 11.04
CA PHE A 143 7.29 -11.13 10.94
C PHE A 143 7.80 -12.54 11.28
N THR A 144 8.30 -13.27 10.28
CA THR A 144 8.95 -14.57 10.48
C THR A 144 10.46 -14.36 10.66
N GLN A 145 11.00 -14.75 11.82
CA GLN A 145 12.45 -14.79 12.08
C GLN A 145 13.12 -16.00 11.42
#